data_AF-A0A3D2C6X2-F1
#
_entry.id   AF-A0A3D2C6X2-F1
#
_cell.length_a   1.000
_cell.length_b   1.000
_cell.length_c   1.000
_cell.angle_alpha   90.00
_cell.angle_beta   90.00
_cell.angle_gamma   90.00
#
_symmetry.space_group_name_H-M   'P 1'
#
loop_
_entity.id
_entity.type
_entity.pdbx_description
1 polymer ?
#
loop_
_entity_poly.entity_id
_entity_poly.type
_entity_poly.pdbx_seq_one_letter_code
_entity_poly.pdbx_strand_id
1 'polypeptide(L)'
;MRPLGIRWGALLAMAALVSCKADTAEEEGKREVDLGDPAAELVLPDYSDIDVAQAYTDAIEIVLSARGDRVWAGHERALERRFEGCPDIYVGAPEDSPLDDDDTARQNGMSWSDFCTTSGGLYYRGYQHWVQSADASGDPNSSAGRSATASRTLQGDGVSGDSDDVRFEWSGNVSDAVTTITAGDYFRYTWSSETVGTATGTDTFEPASSVTPGGWRADVYVSVEGGDVERIVARGDMYLFERRIADRFDSVSMNIEFIGELGAGPDDCTLEPRGWIGMRDENAW
;
A
#
# COMPACT_ATOMS: atom_id res chain seq x y z
N MET A 1 4.81 1.03 -67.68
CA MET A 1 3.34 1.11 -67.79
C MET A 1 2.75 -0.08 -67.03
N ARG A 2 2.10 0.16 -65.89
CA ARG A 2 1.12 -0.76 -65.26
C ARG A 2 -0.25 -0.53 -65.95
N PRO A 3 -1.23 -1.47 -65.92
CA PRO A 3 -2.14 -1.65 -64.75
C PRO A 3 -2.46 -3.14 -64.40
N LEU A 4 -2.64 -3.49 -63.10
CA LEU A 4 -3.89 -3.77 -62.33
C LEU A 4 -4.72 -4.99 -62.79
N GLY A 5 -5.32 -5.85 -61.94
CA GLY A 5 -5.66 -5.76 -60.50
C GLY A 5 -5.86 -7.15 -59.84
N ILE A 6 -5.65 -7.29 -58.52
CA ILE A 6 -6.58 -7.18 -57.35
C ILE A 6 -7.55 -8.36 -57.16
N ARG A 7 -7.42 -9.07 -56.02
CA ARG A 7 -8.43 -9.39 -54.95
C ARG A 7 -7.77 -10.40 -53.97
N TRP A 8 -7.34 -10.04 -52.76
CA TRP A 8 -8.04 -9.90 -51.45
C TRP A 8 -8.88 -11.11 -50.99
N GLY A 9 -8.57 -11.59 -49.78
CA GLY A 9 -9.28 -12.62 -48.98
C GLY A 9 -8.28 -13.48 -48.18
N ALA A 10 -7.74 -13.05 -47.03
CA ALA A 10 -8.33 -12.98 -45.68
C ALA A 10 -8.48 -14.35 -44.97
N LEU A 11 -7.79 -14.46 -43.81
CA LEU A 11 -8.11 -15.25 -42.60
C LEU A 11 -8.20 -16.78 -42.72
N LEU A 12 -8.01 -17.63 -41.71
CA LEU A 12 -7.44 -17.65 -40.35
C LEU A 12 -7.71 -19.11 -39.86
N ALA A 13 -7.08 -19.50 -38.76
CA ALA A 13 -7.49 -20.57 -37.82
C ALA A 13 -6.97 -22.01 -38.00
N MET A 14 -6.17 -22.38 -36.98
CA MET A 14 -6.34 -23.52 -36.07
C MET A 14 -6.33 -24.95 -36.61
N ALA A 15 -5.37 -25.74 -36.13
CA ALA A 15 -5.60 -26.66 -34.99
C ALA A 15 -4.44 -27.67 -34.92
N ALA A 16 -3.40 -27.34 -34.14
CA ALA A 16 -2.41 -28.33 -33.71
C ALA A 16 -2.90 -29.00 -32.41
N LEU A 17 -3.84 -29.94 -32.54
CA LEU A 17 -4.13 -30.93 -31.51
C LEU A 17 -3.11 -32.06 -31.66
N VAL A 18 -1.93 -31.91 -31.05
CA VAL A 18 -1.01 -33.03 -30.85
C VAL A 18 -1.56 -33.85 -29.69
N SER A 19 -2.33 -34.87 -30.07
CA SER A 19 -2.81 -35.96 -29.23
C SER A 19 -1.61 -36.72 -28.65
N CYS A 20 -1.43 -36.66 -27.32
CA CYS A 20 -0.59 -37.62 -26.61
C CYS A 20 -1.35 -38.96 -26.52
N LYS A 21 -0.77 -39.98 -27.17
CA LYS A 21 -1.11 -41.39 -27.06
C LYS A 21 -1.25 -41.79 -25.58
N ALA A 22 -2.43 -42.29 -25.21
CA ALA A 22 -2.60 -43.05 -23.98
C ALA A 22 -2.32 -44.53 -24.29
N ASP A 23 -1.27 -45.07 -23.67
CA ASP A 23 -1.02 -46.51 -23.66
C ASP A 23 -2.10 -47.20 -22.82
N THR A 24 -2.75 -48.18 -23.42
CA THR A 24 -3.75 -49.05 -22.79
C THR A 24 -3.04 -50.02 -21.85
N ALA A 25 -3.07 -49.74 -20.55
CA ALA A 25 -2.72 -50.68 -19.50
C ALA A 25 -3.95 -51.51 -19.12
N GLU A 26 -3.73 -52.83 -19.07
CA GLU A 26 -4.69 -53.89 -18.81
C GLU A 26 -5.38 -53.79 -17.45
N GLU A 27 -6.61 -54.32 -17.38
CA GLU A 27 -7.46 -54.42 -16.20
C GLU A 27 -6.79 -55.23 -15.07
N GLU A 28 -6.15 -54.54 -14.12
CA GLU A 28 -5.96 -55.07 -12.77
C GLU A 28 -7.02 -54.49 -11.84
N GLY A 29 -7.68 -55.40 -11.10
CA GLY A 29 -8.91 -55.18 -10.35
C GLY A 29 -8.97 -53.84 -9.62
N LYS A 30 -9.94 -53.00 -10.02
CA LYS A 30 -10.30 -51.77 -9.32
C LYS A 30 -10.74 -52.15 -7.91
N ARG A 31 -9.83 -51.99 -6.96
CA ARG A 31 -10.16 -51.89 -5.55
C ARG A 31 -11.00 -50.62 -5.42
N GLU A 32 -12.31 -50.76 -5.26
CA GLU A 32 -13.18 -49.64 -4.91
C GLU A 32 -12.66 -49.06 -3.59
N VAL A 33 -11.96 -47.95 -3.68
CA VAL A 33 -11.59 -47.14 -2.53
C VAL A 33 -12.83 -46.33 -2.23
N ASP A 34 -13.51 -46.65 -1.14
CA ASP A 34 -14.55 -45.81 -0.56
C ASP A 34 -13.88 -44.48 -0.14
N LEU A 35 -14.12 -43.43 -0.92
CA LEU A 35 -13.60 -42.09 -0.67
C LEU A 35 -14.48 -41.31 0.32
N GLY A 36 -15.49 -41.94 0.92
CA GLY A 36 -16.51 -41.29 1.73
C GLY A 36 -17.52 -40.52 0.87
N ASP A 37 -18.42 -39.80 1.54
CA ASP A 37 -19.31 -38.85 0.87
C ASP A 37 -18.47 -37.81 0.10
N PRO A 38 -18.86 -37.43 -1.12
CA PRO A 38 -18.19 -36.35 -1.83
C PRO A 38 -18.13 -35.13 -0.90
N ALA A 39 -16.95 -34.51 -0.83
CA ALA A 39 -16.79 -33.27 -0.09
C ALA A 39 -17.94 -32.33 -0.46
N ALA A 40 -18.56 -31.70 0.55
CA ALA A 40 -19.63 -30.73 0.33
C ALA A 40 -19.20 -29.80 -0.81
N GLU A 41 -20.05 -29.68 -1.83
CA GLU A 41 -19.76 -28.88 -3.01
C GLU A 41 -19.34 -27.48 -2.53
N LEU A 42 -18.09 -27.12 -2.85
CA LEU A 42 -17.56 -25.81 -2.52
C LEU A 42 -18.38 -24.82 -3.33
N VAL A 43 -19.35 -24.19 -2.67
CA VAL A 43 -20.20 -23.17 -3.29
C VAL A 43 -19.28 -22.02 -3.66
N LEU A 44 -18.91 -21.97 -4.94
CA LEU A 44 -18.11 -20.86 -5.43
C LEU A 44 -18.96 -19.59 -5.35
N PRO A 45 -18.45 -18.53 -4.71
CA PRO A 45 -19.14 -17.25 -4.70
C PRO A 45 -19.41 -16.78 -6.13
N ASP A 46 -20.64 -16.33 -6.39
CA ASP A 46 -21.01 -15.72 -7.66
C ASP A 46 -20.38 -14.33 -7.74
N TYR A 47 -19.62 -14.09 -8.81
CA TYR A 47 -18.96 -12.82 -9.12
C TYR A 47 -19.40 -12.28 -10.48
N SER A 48 -20.48 -12.82 -11.06
CA SER A 48 -20.97 -12.42 -12.39
C SER A 48 -21.48 -10.98 -12.45
N ASP A 49 -21.79 -10.39 -11.29
CA ASP A 49 -22.20 -8.99 -11.11
C ASP A 49 -21.04 -8.04 -10.81
N ILE A 50 -19.81 -8.55 -10.65
CA ILE A 50 -18.63 -7.76 -10.33
C ILE A 50 -17.85 -7.44 -11.61
N ASP A 51 -17.59 -6.15 -11.85
CA ASP A 51 -16.56 -5.75 -12.78
C ASP A 51 -15.18 -5.99 -12.15
N VAL A 52 -14.60 -7.16 -12.45
CA VAL A 52 -13.32 -7.58 -11.89
C VAL A 52 -12.17 -6.64 -12.29
N ALA A 53 -12.24 -6.03 -13.48
CA ALA A 53 -11.22 -5.11 -13.93
C ALA A 53 -11.26 -3.80 -13.11
N GLN A 54 -12.47 -3.27 -12.88
CA GLN A 54 -12.65 -2.11 -12.01
C GLN A 54 -12.24 -2.43 -10.57
N ALA A 55 -12.69 -3.57 -10.02
CA ALA A 55 -12.34 -4.00 -8.67
C ALA A 55 -10.82 -4.11 -8.46
N TYR A 56 -10.11 -4.62 -9.48
CA TYR A 56 -8.65 -4.67 -9.48
C TYR A 56 -8.02 -3.28 -9.44
N THR A 57 -8.50 -2.33 -10.26
CA THR A 57 -8.01 -0.95 -10.25
C THR A 57 -8.27 -0.27 -8.90
N ASP A 58 -9.47 -0.43 -8.34
CA ASP A 58 -9.84 0.12 -7.04
C ASP A 58 -8.95 -0.44 -5.93
N ALA A 59 -8.67 -1.75 -5.95
CA ALA A 59 -7.80 -2.40 -4.98
C ALA A 59 -6.36 -1.84 -5.01
N ILE A 60 -5.82 -1.56 -6.20
CA ILE A 60 -4.52 -0.90 -6.34
C ILE A 60 -4.58 0.52 -5.77
N GLU A 61 -5.57 1.33 -6.16
CA GLU A 61 -5.69 2.71 -5.69
C GLU A 61 -5.82 2.78 -4.16
N ILE A 62 -6.60 1.86 -3.58
CA ILE A 62 -6.79 1.74 -2.13
C ILE A 62 -5.47 1.41 -1.43
N VAL A 63 -4.72 0.40 -1.86
CA VAL A 63 -3.46 0.08 -1.17
C VAL A 63 -2.40 1.15 -1.38
N LEU A 64 -2.36 1.76 -2.57
CA LEU A 64 -1.54 2.95 -2.81
C LEU A 64 -2.01 4.18 -2.02
N SER A 65 -3.14 4.12 -1.29
CA SER A 65 -3.56 5.16 -0.35
C SER A 65 -3.05 4.95 1.07
N ALA A 66 -2.55 3.76 1.42
CA ALA A 66 -1.94 3.43 2.72
C ALA A 66 -0.52 4.02 2.88
N ARG A 67 -0.33 5.23 2.36
CA ARG A 67 0.92 5.98 2.36
C ARG A 67 1.02 6.79 3.64
N GLY A 68 2.24 6.96 4.13
CA GLY A 68 2.51 7.77 5.31
C GLY A 68 2.09 9.24 5.17
N ASP A 69 2.06 9.80 3.96
CA ASP A 69 1.66 11.20 3.73
C ASP A 69 0.27 11.55 4.29
N ARG A 70 -0.69 10.61 4.23
CA ARG A 70 -2.03 10.77 4.83
C ARG A 70 -1.95 10.85 6.35
N VAL A 71 -1.24 9.91 6.98
CA VAL A 71 -1.08 9.88 8.44
C VAL A 71 -0.35 11.12 8.93
N TRP A 72 0.71 11.53 8.23
CA TRP A 72 1.46 12.75 8.54
C TRP A 72 0.62 14.01 8.39
N ALA A 73 -0.16 14.14 7.32
CA ALA A 73 -1.05 15.28 7.14
C ALA A 73 -2.10 15.38 8.27
N GLY A 74 -2.66 14.25 8.70
CA GLY A 74 -3.56 14.18 9.86
C GLY A 74 -2.87 14.60 11.16
N HIS A 75 -1.67 14.09 11.41
CA HIS A 75 -0.85 14.44 12.58
C HIS A 75 -0.50 15.94 12.62
N GLU A 76 -0.07 16.51 11.50
CA GLU A 76 0.24 17.95 11.40
C GLU A 76 -1.00 18.80 11.69
N ARG A 77 -2.15 18.48 11.08
CA ARG A 77 -3.43 19.17 11.33
C ARG A 77 -3.88 19.08 12.77
N ALA A 78 -3.69 17.92 13.42
CA ALA A 78 -3.93 17.78 14.84
C ALA A 78 -3.08 18.81 15.60
N LEU A 79 -1.74 18.77 15.42
CA LEU A 79 -0.82 19.66 16.11
C LEU A 79 -1.04 21.15 15.82
N GLU A 80 -1.55 21.54 14.66
CA GLU A 80 -1.92 22.94 14.35
C GLU A 80 -3.01 23.48 15.27
N ARG A 81 -3.87 22.62 15.83
CA ARG A 81 -4.98 23.00 16.71
C ARG A 81 -4.64 22.95 18.19
N ARG A 82 -3.40 22.55 18.53
CA ARG A 82 -2.97 22.48 19.93
C ARG A 82 -3.12 23.82 20.63
N PHE A 83 -3.33 23.76 21.93
CA PHE A 83 -3.31 24.93 22.80
C PHE A 83 -2.11 24.83 23.74
N GLU A 84 -1.74 25.94 24.37
CA GLU A 84 -0.68 25.94 25.39
C GLU A 84 -1.04 24.94 26.51
N GLY A 85 -0.15 23.95 26.72
CA GLY A 85 -0.34 22.87 27.69
C GLY A 85 -1.32 21.77 27.25
N CYS A 86 -1.67 21.66 25.96
CA CYS A 86 -2.50 20.56 25.43
C CYS A 86 -2.34 20.33 23.90
N PRO A 87 -1.59 19.30 23.46
CA PRO A 87 -0.83 18.37 24.27
C PRO A 87 0.55 18.95 24.62
N ASP A 88 1.15 18.47 25.70
CA ASP A 88 2.56 18.74 25.99
C ASP A 88 3.47 18.09 24.94
N ILE A 89 4.32 18.91 24.29
CA ILE A 89 5.31 18.47 23.30
C ILE A 89 6.70 18.51 23.94
N TYR A 90 7.46 17.44 23.80
CA TYR A 90 8.81 17.33 24.34
C TYR A 90 9.76 16.60 23.38
N VAL A 91 11.06 16.82 23.57
CA VAL A 91 12.11 16.04 22.93
C VAL A 91 12.30 14.75 23.72
N GLY A 92 12.35 13.63 23.03
CA GLY A 92 12.33 12.31 23.66
C GLY A 92 11.14 11.46 23.21
N ALA A 93 11.03 10.26 23.76
CA ALA A 93 9.81 9.45 23.73
C ALA A 93 9.25 9.28 25.16
N PRO A 94 7.93 9.06 25.34
CA PRO A 94 7.36 8.76 26.67
C PRO A 94 8.04 7.56 27.33
N GLU A 95 7.98 7.47 28.67
CA GLU A 95 8.53 6.32 29.40
C GLU A 95 7.93 4.99 28.90
N ASP A 96 6.65 5.01 28.54
CA ASP A 96 5.90 3.85 28.05
C ASP A 96 6.06 3.63 26.53
N SER A 97 6.97 4.37 25.88
CA SER A 97 7.27 4.17 24.47
C SER A 97 7.87 2.76 24.24
N PRO A 98 7.49 2.07 23.16
CA PRO A 98 8.09 0.78 22.78
C PRO A 98 9.53 0.92 22.25
N LEU A 99 10.08 2.14 22.16
CA LEU A 99 11.47 2.38 21.77
C LEU A 99 12.43 2.10 22.93
N ASP A 100 13.52 1.39 22.65
CA ASP A 100 14.55 1.09 23.63
C ASP A 100 15.23 2.37 24.16
N ASP A 101 15.68 2.36 25.42
CA ASP A 101 16.27 3.54 26.08
C ASP A 101 17.57 4.03 25.42
N ASP A 102 18.31 3.13 24.77
CA ASP A 102 19.52 3.43 24.02
C ASP A 102 19.26 3.74 22.54
N ASP A 103 18.00 3.71 22.09
CA ASP A 103 17.66 4.07 20.73
C ASP A 103 17.87 5.57 20.50
N THR A 104 18.73 5.90 19.54
CA THR A 104 18.94 7.28 19.10
C THR A 104 17.67 7.95 18.57
N ALA A 105 16.70 7.17 18.06
CA ALA A 105 15.37 7.64 17.69
C ALA A 105 14.61 8.18 18.92
N ARG A 106 14.67 7.47 20.05
CA ARG A 106 14.09 7.91 21.31
C ARG A 106 14.70 9.23 21.78
N GLN A 107 16.01 9.41 21.64
CA GLN A 107 16.71 10.62 22.11
C GLN A 107 16.57 11.84 21.18
N ASN A 108 16.50 11.60 19.87
CA ASN A 108 16.49 12.67 18.86
C ASN A 108 15.10 12.95 18.27
N GLY A 109 14.09 12.17 18.64
CA GLY A 109 12.71 12.38 18.24
C GLY A 109 11.99 13.44 19.06
N MET A 110 10.83 13.82 18.55
CA MET A 110 9.86 14.64 19.25
C MET A 110 8.65 13.78 19.60
N SER A 111 8.00 14.08 20.72
CA SER A 111 6.75 13.43 21.09
C SER A 111 5.76 14.42 21.64
N TRP A 112 4.50 14.02 21.60
CA TRP A 112 3.52 14.45 22.58
C TRP A 112 2.93 13.23 23.27
N SER A 113 2.59 13.36 24.54
CA SER A 113 1.90 12.33 25.32
C SER A 113 1.03 13.02 26.35
N ASP A 114 -0.28 12.91 26.24
CA ASP A 114 -1.19 13.66 27.09
C ASP A 114 -2.57 13.00 27.22
N PHE A 115 -3.32 13.43 28.22
CA PHE A 115 -4.75 13.13 28.42
C PHE A 115 -5.48 14.44 28.75
N CYS A 116 -5.31 15.44 27.89
CA CYS A 116 -5.79 16.79 28.11
C CYS A 116 -7.06 17.09 27.29
N THR A 117 -7.76 18.13 27.70
CA THR A 117 -8.86 18.72 26.92
C THR A 117 -8.82 20.22 27.10
N THR A 118 -8.78 20.94 25.98
CA THR A 118 -8.80 22.41 25.95
C THR A 118 -10.16 22.95 26.38
N SER A 119 -10.25 24.23 26.75
CA SER A 119 -11.52 24.89 27.05
C SER A 119 -12.51 24.91 25.87
N GLY A 120 -12.01 24.80 24.63
CA GLY A 120 -12.80 24.69 23.42
C GLY A 120 -13.31 23.27 23.11
N GLY A 121 -13.01 22.28 23.96
CA GLY A 121 -13.47 20.89 23.80
C GLY A 121 -12.54 20.00 22.96
N LEU A 122 -11.49 20.55 22.34
CA LEU A 122 -10.47 19.76 21.66
C LEU A 122 -9.68 18.93 22.69
N TYR A 123 -9.62 17.62 22.51
CA TYR A 123 -8.89 16.69 23.37
C TYR A 123 -7.72 16.04 22.63
N TYR A 124 -6.72 15.64 23.42
CA TYR A 124 -5.64 14.75 23.02
C TYR A 124 -5.55 13.62 24.02
N ARG A 125 -5.43 12.38 23.55
CA ARG A 125 -5.27 11.20 24.38
C ARG A 125 -4.23 10.28 23.79
N GLY A 126 -3.42 9.68 24.65
CA GLY A 126 -2.36 8.76 24.24
C GLY A 126 -1.09 9.52 23.88
N TYR A 127 -0.34 9.01 22.89
CA TYR A 127 0.92 9.61 22.49
C TYR A 127 1.18 9.46 20.99
N GLN A 128 2.03 10.36 20.48
CA GLN A 128 2.68 10.21 19.19
C GLN A 128 4.14 10.60 19.34
N HIS A 129 5.02 9.80 18.75
CA HIS A 129 6.46 10.01 18.68
C HIS A 129 6.88 10.05 17.23
N TRP A 130 7.75 10.98 16.86
CA TRP A 130 8.24 11.07 15.51
C TRP A 130 9.69 11.50 15.41
N VAL A 131 10.35 10.97 14.39
CA VAL A 131 11.75 11.23 14.05
C VAL A 131 11.83 11.62 12.60
N GLN A 132 12.68 12.59 12.29
CA GLN A 132 12.95 13.01 10.92
C GLN A 132 14.45 13.16 10.73
N SER A 133 14.96 12.75 9.58
CA SER A 133 16.36 12.93 9.20
C SER A 133 16.47 13.35 7.74
N ALA A 134 17.50 14.12 7.44
CA ALA A 134 17.83 14.50 6.08
C ALA A 134 19.34 14.64 5.95
N ASP A 135 19.92 13.86 5.06
CA ASP A 135 21.35 13.80 4.82
C ASP A 135 21.63 13.91 3.32
N ALA A 136 22.69 14.62 2.97
CA ALA A 136 23.15 14.71 1.59
C ALA A 136 24.68 14.73 1.54
N SER A 137 25.25 14.02 0.57
CA SER A 137 26.69 13.95 0.37
C SER A 137 27.04 13.86 -1.11
N GLY A 138 28.24 14.34 -1.45
CA GLY A 138 28.75 14.37 -2.83
C GLY A 138 28.48 15.68 -3.58
N ASP A 139 28.88 15.71 -4.84
CA ASP A 139 28.75 16.85 -5.76
C ASP A 139 27.96 16.41 -7.00
N PRO A 140 26.80 17.03 -7.30
CA PRO A 140 25.97 16.63 -8.42
C PRO A 140 26.66 16.82 -9.78
N ASN A 141 27.70 17.64 -9.85
CA ASN A 141 28.48 17.89 -11.07
C ASN A 141 29.68 16.96 -11.22
N SER A 142 29.95 16.12 -10.21
CA SER A 142 31.03 15.14 -10.26
C SER A 142 30.55 13.83 -10.88
N SER A 143 31.48 13.03 -11.41
CA SER A 143 31.16 11.68 -11.88
C SER A 143 30.74 10.72 -10.76
N ALA A 144 31.04 11.04 -9.49
CA ALA A 144 30.57 10.29 -8.33
C ALA A 144 29.12 10.65 -7.95
N GLY A 145 28.64 11.80 -8.42
CA GLY A 145 27.32 12.32 -8.13
C GLY A 145 27.11 12.82 -6.70
N ARG A 146 25.87 13.17 -6.41
CA ARG A 146 25.33 13.51 -5.10
C ARG A 146 24.22 12.53 -4.76
N SER A 147 24.30 11.98 -3.55
CA SER A 147 23.21 11.22 -2.93
C SER A 147 22.56 12.09 -1.85
N ALA A 148 21.23 12.10 -1.79
CA ALA A 148 20.50 12.69 -0.69
C ALA A 148 19.36 11.78 -0.26
N THR A 149 19.21 11.60 1.05
CA THR A 149 18.14 10.83 1.66
C THR A 149 17.43 11.69 2.69
N ALA A 150 16.11 11.75 2.62
CA ALA A 150 15.28 12.28 3.69
C ALA A 150 14.33 11.18 4.15
N SER A 151 14.17 11.03 5.46
CA SER A 151 13.27 10.05 6.04
C SER A 151 12.51 10.61 7.22
N ARG A 152 11.34 10.05 7.49
CA ARG A 152 10.52 10.38 8.63
C ARG A 152 9.79 9.14 9.13
N THR A 153 9.68 9.00 10.44
CA THR A 153 8.94 7.93 11.10
C THR A 153 7.98 8.55 12.10
N LEU A 154 6.73 8.08 12.12
CA LEU A 154 5.71 8.43 13.09
C LEU A 154 5.19 7.15 13.72
N GLN A 155 5.23 7.10 15.05
CA GLN A 155 4.83 5.96 15.84
C GLN A 155 4.00 6.41 17.03
N GLY A 156 2.90 5.71 17.31
CA GLY A 156 2.15 6.00 18.52
C GLY A 156 0.83 5.28 18.61
N ASP A 157 0.09 5.66 19.64
CA ASP A 157 -1.30 5.29 19.86
C ASP A 157 -1.99 6.55 20.39
N GLY A 158 -2.32 7.44 19.47
CA GLY A 158 -2.70 8.81 19.79
C GLY A 158 -3.93 9.24 19.01
N VAL A 159 -4.85 9.86 19.73
CA VAL A 159 -6.10 10.40 19.19
C VAL A 159 -6.26 11.86 19.55
N SER A 160 -6.77 12.63 18.60
CA SER A 160 -7.22 14.01 18.79
C SER A 160 -8.62 14.18 18.22
N GLY A 161 -9.44 14.94 18.92
CA GLY A 161 -10.84 15.12 18.54
C GLY A 161 -11.51 16.21 19.35
N ASP A 162 -12.79 16.43 19.10
CA ASP A 162 -13.65 17.29 19.90
C ASP A 162 -14.88 16.51 20.41
N SER A 163 -15.85 17.18 21.02
CA SER A 163 -17.03 16.50 21.57
C SER A 163 -17.87 15.77 20.51
N ASP A 164 -17.76 16.20 19.26
CA ASP A 164 -18.63 15.79 18.19
C ASP A 164 -17.95 14.75 17.29
N ASP A 165 -16.61 14.74 17.23
CA ASP A 165 -15.88 13.87 16.30
C ASP A 165 -14.43 13.52 16.69
N VAL A 166 -13.96 12.38 16.16
CA VAL A 166 -12.55 12.03 16.08
C VAL A 166 -11.95 12.73 14.86
N ARG A 167 -11.04 13.66 15.10
CA ARG A 167 -10.42 14.46 14.04
C ARG A 167 -9.26 13.71 13.39
N PHE A 168 -8.42 13.09 14.22
CA PHE A 168 -7.30 12.27 13.80
C PHE A 168 -7.02 11.20 14.85
N GLU A 169 -6.90 9.95 14.42
CA GLU A 169 -6.45 8.83 15.24
C GLU A 169 -5.42 8.02 14.45
N TRP A 170 -4.30 7.75 15.11
CA TRP A 170 -3.27 6.87 14.58
C TRP A 170 -2.75 5.94 15.67
N SER A 171 -2.80 4.64 15.37
CA SER A 171 -2.28 3.58 16.22
C SER A 171 -1.39 2.66 15.39
N GLY A 172 -0.07 2.79 15.53
CA GLY A 172 0.90 2.00 14.77
C GLY A 172 2.22 2.72 14.51
N ASN A 173 2.92 2.27 13.47
CA ASN A 173 4.18 2.81 12.99
C ASN A 173 4.12 3.05 11.48
N VAL A 174 4.53 4.23 11.04
CA VAL A 174 4.66 4.56 9.62
C VAL A 174 5.99 5.24 9.36
N SER A 175 6.72 4.77 8.36
CA SER A 175 7.98 5.36 7.93
C SER A 175 7.94 5.69 6.45
N ASP A 176 8.37 6.90 6.09
CA ASP A 176 8.56 7.33 4.71
C ASP A 176 10.04 7.66 4.50
N ALA A 177 10.57 7.31 3.33
CA ALA A 177 11.88 7.74 2.90
C ALA A 177 11.86 8.17 1.43
N VAL A 178 12.65 9.19 1.10
CA VAL A 178 13.00 9.53 -0.27
C VAL A 178 14.51 9.57 -0.39
N THR A 179 15.05 8.78 -1.32
CA THR A 179 16.45 8.81 -1.72
C THR A 179 16.55 9.32 -3.13
N THR A 180 17.51 10.20 -3.38
CA THR A 180 17.81 10.76 -4.70
C THR A 180 19.28 10.55 -5.01
N ILE A 181 19.57 10.27 -6.28
CA ILE A 181 20.92 10.17 -6.82
C ILE A 181 20.97 11.08 -8.04
N THR A 182 21.92 12.02 -8.05
CA THR A 182 22.12 12.96 -9.17
C THR A 182 23.58 12.96 -9.59
N ALA A 183 23.89 12.70 -10.87
CA ALA A 183 25.25 12.71 -11.38
C ALA A 183 25.27 13.19 -12.84
N GLY A 184 25.69 14.43 -13.10
CA GLY A 184 25.72 14.98 -14.45
C GLY A 184 24.31 15.03 -15.08
N ASP A 185 24.06 14.18 -16.08
CA ASP A 185 22.78 13.98 -16.77
C ASP A 185 21.91 12.86 -16.18
N TYR A 186 22.39 12.17 -15.15
CA TYR A 186 21.69 11.11 -14.46
C TYR A 186 20.91 11.64 -13.25
N PHE A 187 19.63 11.26 -13.15
CA PHE A 187 18.80 11.48 -11.97
C PHE A 187 17.94 10.24 -11.70
N ARG A 188 17.99 9.75 -10.47
CA ARG A 188 17.09 8.73 -9.96
C ARG A 188 16.51 9.16 -8.62
N TYR A 189 15.24 8.85 -8.39
CA TYR A 189 14.67 8.89 -7.05
C TYR A 189 14.03 7.55 -6.70
N THR A 190 14.02 7.25 -5.41
CA THR A 190 13.28 6.16 -4.80
C THR A 190 12.51 6.74 -3.64
N TRP A 191 11.20 6.67 -3.69
CA TRP A 191 10.32 6.96 -2.55
C TRP A 191 9.81 5.62 -2.00
N SER A 192 9.84 5.44 -0.69
CA SER A 192 9.26 4.26 -0.05
C SER A 192 8.48 4.63 1.20
N SER A 193 7.46 3.85 1.50
CA SER A 193 6.63 3.96 2.70
C SER A 193 6.37 2.57 3.27
N GLU A 194 6.55 2.41 4.57
CA GLU A 194 6.18 1.21 5.32
C GLU A 194 5.19 1.62 6.39
N THR A 195 3.96 1.10 6.30
CA THR A 195 2.82 1.47 7.12
C THR A 195 2.29 0.24 7.82
N VAL A 196 2.40 0.20 9.15
CA VAL A 196 1.84 -0.86 10.00
C VAL A 196 1.01 -0.22 11.09
N GLY A 197 -0.31 -0.19 10.92
CA GLY A 197 -1.17 0.48 11.89
C GLY A 197 -2.61 0.69 11.45
N THR A 198 -3.34 1.42 12.27
CA THR A 198 -4.72 1.84 12.05
C THR A 198 -4.80 3.36 12.02
N ALA A 199 -5.41 3.91 10.98
CA ALA A 199 -5.63 5.33 10.81
C ALA A 199 -7.12 5.60 10.66
N THR A 200 -7.66 6.55 11.46
CA THR A 200 -9.04 7.06 11.31
C THR A 200 -9.07 8.58 11.48
N GLY A 201 -10.27 9.17 11.34
CA GLY A 201 -10.53 10.56 11.66
C GLY A 201 -10.79 11.45 10.45
N THR A 202 -11.64 12.45 10.66
CA THR A 202 -12.17 13.29 9.58
C THR A 202 -11.11 14.13 8.87
N ASP A 203 -10.06 14.54 9.56
CA ASP A 203 -9.04 15.39 8.94
C ASP A 203 -8.23 14.68 7.87
N THR A 204 -8.19 13.35 7.94
CA THR A 204 -7.42 12.49 7.04
C THR A 204 -8.31 11.86 5.97
N PHE A 205 -9.51 11.43 6.36
CA PHE A 205 -10.35 10.52 5.56
C PHE A 205 -11.68 11.10 5.08
N GLU A 206 -12.00 12.36 5.40
CA GLU A 206 -13.16 13.05 4.83
C GLU A 206 -12.79 14.01 3.69
N PRO A 207 -13.74 14.32 2.77
CA PRO A 207 -15.16 13.88 2.72
C PRO A 207 -15.34 12.43 2.23
N ALA A 208 -16.59 11.93 2.20
CA ALA A 208 -16.95 10.58 1.73
C ALA A 208 -16.45 10.21 0.31
N SER A 209 -16.00 11.20 -0.48
CA SER A 209 -15.32 10.98 -1.76
C SER A 209 -13.85 10.53 -1.61
N SER A 210 -13.34 10.43 -0.38
CA SER A 210 -12.07 9.77 -0.09
C SER A 210 -12.10 8.34 -0.64
N VAL A 211 -10.94 7.83 -1.04
CA VAL A 211 -10.80 6.44 -1.49
C VAL A 211 -11.06 5.48 -0.32
N THR A 212 -10.71 5.89 0.90
CA THR A 212 -10.89 5.15 2.15
C THR A 212 -11.60 6.01 3.20
N PRO A 213 -12.90 6.33 3.02
CA PRO A 213 -13.68 7.02 4.05
C PRO A 213 -13.74 6.14 5.31
N GLY A 214 -13.75 6.78 6.49
CA GLY A 214 -13.70 6.07 7.78
C GLY A 214 -12.31 5.55 8.18
N GLY A 215 -11.37 5.45 7.23
CA GLY A 215 -9.99 5.04 7.49
C GLY A 215 -9.71 3.57 7.16
N TRP A 216 -8.60 3.06 7.69
CA TRP A 216 -8.11 1.72 7.38
C TRP A 216 -7.18 1.17 8.46
N ARG A 217 -6.95 -0.14 8.40
CA ARG A 217 -5.83 -0.83 9.04
C ARG A 217 -4.93 -1.44 7.95
N ALA A 218 -3.63 -1.21 8.03
CA ALA A 218 -2.68 -1.65 7.01
C ALA A 218 -1.42 -2.26 7.63
N ASP A 219 -0.85 -3.22 6.91
CA ASP A 219 0.53 -3.69 6.99
C ASP A 219 1.04 -3.70 5.55
N VAL A 220 1.49 -2.54 5.07
CA VAL A 220 1.76 -2.29 3.64
C VAL A 220 3.13 -1.64 3.48
N TYR A 221 3.89 -2.16 2.53
CA TYR A 221 5.10 -1.55 1.99
C TYR A 221 4.84 -1.08 0.56
N VAL A 222 5.09 0.21 0.28
CA VAL A 222 5.05 0.79 -1.06
C VAL A 222 6.41 1.38 -1.39
N SER A 223 6.92 1.13 -2.60
CA SER A 223 8.13 1.76 -3.13
C SER A 223 7.91 2.17 -4.58
N VAL A 224 8.35 3.38 -4.92
CA VAL A 224 8.26 3.99 -6.24
C VAL A 224 9.64 4.47 -6.63
N GLU A 225 10.19 3.92 -7.71
CA GLU A 225 11.42 4.39 -8.34
C GLU A 225 11.09 5.16 -9.62
N GLY A 226 11.77 6.29 -9.80
CA GLY A 226 11.58 7.17 -10.94
C GLY A 226 12.86 7.87 -11.38
N GLY A 227 12.78 8.59 -12.50
CA GLY A 227 13.91 9.30 -13.11
C GLY A 227 14.34 8.58 -14.38
N ASP A 228 15.41 7.80 -14.30
CA ASP A 228 15.92 6.97 -15.39
C ASP A 228 15.33 5.54 -15.42
N VAL A 229 14.58 5.18 -14.38
CA VAL A 229 13.79 3.93 -14.27
C VAL A 229 12.35 4.29 -13.90
N GLU A 230 11.42 3.38 -14.16
CA GLU A 230 10.05 3.47 -13.66
C GLU A 230 9.70 2.13 -13.02
N ARG A 231 9.43 2.15 -11.71
CA ARG A 231 9.09 0.93 -10.99
C ARG A 231 8.16 1.25 -9.83
N ILE A 232 7.16 0.41 -9.64
CA ILE A 232 6.28 0.45 -8.46
C ILE A 232 6.29 -0.93 -7.84
N VAL A 233 6.52 -0.99 -6.52
CA VAL A 233 6.38 -2.19 -5.69
C VAL A 233 5.36 -1.86 -4.63
N ALA A 234 4.31 -2.66 -4.49
CA ALA A 234 3.39 -2.57 -3.37
C ALA A 234 3.10 -3.97 -2.82
N ARG A 235 3.28 -4.14 -1.51
CA ARG A 235 3.21 -5.43 -0.84
C ARG A 235 2.49 -5.28 0.48
N GLY A 236 1.70 -6.29 0.85
CA GLY A 236 1.09 -6.39 2.16
C GLY A 236 -0.42 -6.39 2.13
N ASP A 237 -1.01 -6.14 3.29
CA ASP A 237 -2.41 -6.32 3.58
C ASP A 237 -3.05 -5.02 4.05
N MET A 238 -4.26 -4.75 3.57
CA MET A 238 -5.05 -3.61 3.96
C MET A 238 -6.48 -4.03 4.23
N TYR A 239 -7.02 -3.58 5.36
CA TYR A 239 -8.39 -3.77 5.79
C TYR A 239 -9.08 -2.40 5.86
N LEU A 240 -10.29 -2.34 5.33
CA LEU A 240 -11.14 -1.16 5.24
C LEU A 240 -12.28 -1.28 6.24
N PHE A 241 -12.65 -0.17 6.86
CA PHE A 241 -13.81 -0.14 7.76
C PHE A 241 -15.15 -0.06 7.02
N GLU A 242 -15.12 0.16 5.71
CA GLU A 242 -16.25 0.18 4.80
C GLU A 242 -15.97 -0.68 3.57
N ARG A 243 -17.00 -1.28 2.97
CA ARG A 243 -16.86 -1.99 1.69
C ARG A 243 -16.69 -0.95 0.57
N ARG A 244 -15.50 -0.89 -0.02
CA ARG A 244 -15.17 0.13 -1.04
C ARG A 244 -14.86 -0.45 -2.41
N ILE A 245 -14.59 -1.74 -2.49
CA ILE A 245 -14.24 -2.39 -3.75
C ILE A 245 -15.46 -3.15 -4.23
N ALA A 246 -16.04 -2.69 -5.34
CA ALA A 246 -17.27 -3.21 -5.91
C ALA A 246 -18.42 -3.35 -4.89
N ASP A 247 -18.48 -2.46 -3.88
CA ASP A 247 -19.42 -2.49 -2.74
C ASP A 247 -19.47 -3.83 -1.97
N ARG A 248 -18.40 -4.63 -2.09
CA ARG A 248 -18.37 -6.01 -1.60
C ARG A 248 -17.14 -6.34 -0.76
N PHE A 249 -15.96 -6.01 -1.25
CA PHE A 249 -14.72 -6.41 -0.58
C PHE A 249 -14.28 -5.36 0.44
N ASP A 250 -13.81 -5.85 1.59
CA ASP A 250 -13.39 -5.06 2.75
C ASP A 250 -11.88 -5.10 2.97
N SER A 251 -11.16 -5.92 2.22
CA SER A 251 -9.72 -6.06 2.38
C SER A 251 -9.03 -6.47 1.10
N VAL A 252 -7.80 -6.00 0.99
CA VAL A 252 -6.88 -6.25 -0.10
C VAL A 252 -5.63 -6.88 0.47
N SER A 253 -5.15 -7.92 -0.19
CA SER A 253 -3.86 -8.52 0.06
C SER A 253 -3.10 -8.49 -1.26
N MET A 254 -1.90 -7.94 -1.28
CA MET A 254 -1.18 -7.80 -2.54
C MET A 254 0.31 -8.05 -2.42
N ASN A 255 0.86 -8.51 -3.54
CA ASN A 255 2.28 -8.47 -3.83
C ASN A 255 2.40 -8.12 -5.29
N ILE A 256 2.48 -6.83 -5.61
CA ILE A 256 2.58 -6.34 -6.97
C ILE A 256 3.92 -5.67 -7.22
N GLU A 257 4.39 -5.86 -8.44
CA GLU A 257 5.52 -5.15 -9.00
C GLU A 257 5.19 -4.80 -10.44
N PHE A 258 5.25 -3.51 -10.75
CA PHE A 258 5.16 -2.97 -12.10
C PHE A 258 6.50 -2.37 -12.48
N ILE A 259 6.95 -2.67 -13.70
CA ILE A 259 8.17 -2.11 -14.29
C ILE A 259 7.73 -1.34 -15.52
N GLY A 260 7.93 -0.02 -15.52
CA GLY A 260 7.61 0.84 -16.66
C GLY A 260 8.61 0.66 -17.80
N GLU A 261 8.33 1.32 -18.93
CA GLU A 261 9.11 1.17 -20.17
C GLU A 261 10.59 1.48 -19.99
N LEU A 262 10.92 2.47 -19.14
CA LEU A 262 12.29 2.87 -18.86
C LEU A 262 13.08 1.81 -18.05
N GLY A 263 12.40 0.99 -17.26
CA GLY A 263 13.02 -0.05 -16.44
C GLY A 263 12.99 -1.45 -17.06
N ALA A 264 12.23 -1.64 -18.15
CA ALA A 264 11.98 -2.95 -18.73
C ALA A 264 13.13 -3.43 -19.62
N GLY A 265 13.57 -4.66 -19.37
CA GLY A 265 14.42 -5.42 -20.28
C GLY A 265 13.65 -5.95 -21.50
N PRO A 266 14.35 -6.57 -22.46
CA PRO A 266 13.72 -7.07 -23.70
C PRO A 266 12.67 -8.18 -23.48
N ASP A 267 12.70 -8.83 -22.32
CA ASP A 267 11.76 -9.89 -21.93
C ASP A 267 10.69 -9.42 -20.93
N ASP A 268 10.71 -8.14 -20.53
CA ASP A 268 9.76 -7.60 -19.55
C ASP A 268 8.51 -7.06 -20.24
N CYS A 269 7.33 -7.45 -19.74
CA CYS A 269 6.05 -6.91 -20.17
C CYS A 269 5.67 -5.73 -19.26
N THR A 270 5.84 -4.51 -19.75
CA THR A 270 5.70 -3.25 -18.98
C THR A 270 4.31 -3.00 -18.40
N LEU A 271 3.31 -3.70 -18.90
CA LEU A 271 1.91 -3.58 -18.49
C LEU A 271 1.43 -4.78 -17.64
N GLU A 272 2.29 -5.78 -17.42
CA GLU A 272 1.93 -6.99 -16.69
C GLU A 272 2.49 -6.94 -15.26
N PRO A 273 1.63 -6.99 -14.22
CA PRO A 273 2.11 -7.10 -12.84
C PRO A 273 2.83 -8.43 -12.65
N ARG A 274 3.98 -8.42 -11.96
CA ARG A 274 4.74 -9.66 -11.70
C ARG A 274 4.24 -10.48 -10.50
N GLY A 275 3.09 -10.12 -9.95
CA GLY A 275 2.57 -10.74 -8.74
C GLY A 275 1.06 -10.79 -8.69
N TRP A 276 0.48 -10.69 -7.50
CA TRP A 276 -0.93 -11.01 -7.27
C TRP A 276 -1.64 -9.95 -6.45
N ILE A 277 -2.97 -9.89 -6.64
CA ILE A 277 -3.90 -9.14 -5.79
C ILE A 277 -5.00 -10.10 -5.39
N GLY A 278 -5.20 -10.25 -4.08
CA GLY A 278 -6.32 -10.93 -3.46
C GLY A 278 -7.25 -9.90 -2.85
N MET A 279 -8.55 -10.12 -3.02
CA MET A 279 -9.60 -9.33 -2.36
C MET A 279 -10.43 -10.29 -1.52
N ARG A 280 -10.79 -9.89 -0.30
CA ARG A 280 -11.58 -10.72 0.61
C ARG A 280 -12.96 -10.11 0.80
N ASP A 281 -13.96 -10.99 0.78
CA ASP A 281 -15.33 -10.69 1.18
C ASP A 281 -15.45 -10.96 2.68
N GLU A 282 -16.12 -10.08 3.43
CA GLU A 282 -16.39 -10.29 4.86
C GLU A 282 -17.16 -11.59 5.14
N ASN A 283 -17.93 -12.09 4.15
CA ASN A 283 -18.72 -13.31 4.23
C ASN A 283 -17.99 -14.56 3.71
N ALA A 284 -16.72 -14.45 3.34
CA ALA A 284 -15.90 -15.60 2.95
C ALA A 284 -15.48 -16.37 4.21
N TRP A 285 -16.18 -17.48 4.51
CA TRP A 285 -15.89 -18.44 5.59
C TRP A 285 -15.35 -19.77 5.05
#